data_AF-A0A9C6X7J5-F1
#
_entry.id   AF-A0A9C6X7J5-F1
#
_cell.length_a   1.000
_cell.length_b   1.000
_cell.length_c   1.000
_cell.angle_alpha   90.00
_cell.angle_beta   90.00
_cell.angle_gamma   90.00
#
_symmetry.space_group_name_H-M   'P 1'
#
loop_
_entity.id
_entity.type
_entity.pdbx_description
1 polymer ?
#
loop_
_entity_poly.entity_id
_entity_poly.type
_entity_poly.pdbx_seq_one_letter_code
_entity_poly.pdbx_strand_id
1 'polypeptide(L)'
;MIGKQLPQLKEPNYRYKKEAVRGAKRKQVPGHDCNRCEEYYVAAKLGKNAIKKCSRHRAQYSPVRSPKGFWSLNMPSTQWIRAKASGEPVSPFKW
;
A
#
# COMPACT_ATOMS: atom_id res chain seq x y z
N MET A 1 -36.08 -21.27 -14.74
CA MET A 1 -35.36 -20.09 -14.19
C MET A 1 -33.88 -20.41 -14.18
N ILE A 2 -33.08 -19.80 -15.08
CA ILE A 2 -31.64 -20.08 -15.18
C ILE A 2 -30.93 -19.21 -14.15
N GLY A 3 -30.49 -19.81 -13.04
CA GLY A 3 -29.72 -19.13 -12.01
C GLY A 3 -28.36 -18.72 -12.58
N LYS A 4 -28.08 -17.40 -12.62
CA LYS A 4 -26.76 -16.91 -13.01
C LYS A 4 -25.77 -17.25 -11.90
N GLN A 5 -24.85 -18.18 -12.17
CA GLN A 5 -23.75 -18.48 -11.26
C GLN A 5 -22.81 -17.26 -11.22
N LEU A 6 -22.65 -16.67 -10.03
CA LEU A 6 -21.72 -15.57 -9.84
C LEU A 6 -20.29 -16.05 -10.13
N PRO A 7 -19.49 -15.26 -10.87
CA PRO A 7 -18.10 -15.61 -11.14
C PRO A 7 -17.34 -15.68 -9.82
N GLN A 8 -16.57 -16.74 -9.63
CA GLN A 8 -15.72 -16.89 -8.46
C GLN A 8 -14.71 -15.74 -8.44
N LEU A 9 -14.82 -14.89 -7.42
CA LEU A 9 -13.88 -13.77 -7.22
C LEU A 9 -12.49 -14.36 -6.99
N LYS A 10 -11.56 -14.10 -7.92
CA LYS A 10 -10.16 -14.46 -7.75
C LYS A 10 -9.64 -13.84 -6.46
N GLU A 11 -8.93 -14.63 -5.67
CA GLU A 11 -8.33 -14.13 -4.44
C GLU A 11 -7.44 -12.91 -4.78
N PRO A 12 -7.70 -11.75 -4.15
CA PRO A 12 -6.93 -10.55 -4.43
C PRO A 12 -5.45 -10.76 -4.09
N ASN A 13 -4.57 -10.56 -5.08
CA ASN A 13 -3.14 -10.75 -4.94
C ASN A 13 -2.45 -9.47 -4.45
N TYR A 14 -2.58 -9.17 -3.15
CA TYR A 14 -1.83 -8.09 -2.50
C TYR A 14 -0.85 -8.64 -1.46
N ARG A 15 0.14 -7.81 -1.09
CA ARG A 15 1.24 -8.18 -0.19
C ARG A 15 0.79 -8.53 1.24
N TYR A 16 -0.32 -7.95 1.71
CA TYR A 16 -0.75 -8.03 3.12
C TYR A 16 -1.98 -8.91 3.34
N LYS A 17 -1.94 -10.18 2.95
CA LYS A 17 -3.04 -11.13 3.17
C LYS A 17 -3.13 -11.54 4.64
N LYS A 18 -3.94 -10.85 5.43
CA LYS A 18 -4.23 -11.24 6.82
C LYS A 18 -5.72 -11.10 7.07
N GLU A 19 -6.29 -12.08 7.76
CA GLU A 19 -7.69 -12.02 8.15
C GLU A 19 -7.97 -10.78 8.99
N ALA A 20 -9.12 -10.16 8.74
CA ALA A 20 -9.54 -9.02 9.52
C ALA A 20 -9.81 -9.47 10.96
N VAL A 21 -8.98 -9.01 11.90
CA VAL A 21 -9.19 -9.27 13.33
C VAL A 21 -10.37 -8.44 13.84
N ARG A 22 -11.46 -9.11 14.24
CA ARG A 22 -12.70 -8.49 14.74
C ARG A 22 -12.95 -8.80 16.22
N GLY A 23 -13.71 -7.93 16.88
CA GLY A 23 -14.16 -8.13 18.26
C GLY A 23 -13.03 -8.27 19.28
N ALA A 24 -13.22 -9.14 20.28
CA ALA A 24 -12.29 -9.35 21.39
C ALA A 24 -10.88 -9.80 20.94
N LYS A 25 -10.77 -10.46 19.78
CA LYS A 25 -9.49 -10.89 19.20
C LYS A 25 -8.54 -9.71 18.95
N ARG A 26 -9.07 -8.48 18.77
CA ARG A 26 -8.24 -7.27 18.60
C ARG A 26 -7.30 -7.04 19.78
N LYS A 27 -7.70 -7.38 21.00
CA LYS A 27 -6.92 -7.19 22.24
C LYS A 27 -5.64 -8.04 22.27
N GLN A 28 -5.64 -9.18 21.57
CA GLN A 28 -4.54 -10.13 21.52
C GLN A 28 -3.46 -9.74 20.50
N VAL A 29 -3.78 -8.88 19.52
CA VAL A 29 -2.81 -8.41 18.54
C VAL A 29 -1.74 -7.58 19.26
N PRO A 30 -0.45 -7.93 19.14
CA PRO A 30 0.61 -7.14 19.74
C PRO A 30 0.57 -5.71 19.18
N GLY A 31 0.68 -4.72 20.06
CA GLY A 31 1.07 -3.39 19.59
C GLY A 31 2.55 -3.47 19.23
N HIS A 32 2.93 -3.00 18.04
CA HIS A 32 4.29 -2.65 17.55
C HIS A 32 4.40 -2.85 16.05
N ASP A 33 3.50 -2.26 15.28
CA ASP A 33 3.50 -2.42 13.82
C ASP A 33 3.88 -1.12 13.08
N CYS A 34 4.20 -0.04 13.81
CA CYS A 34 4.29 1.31 13.28
C CYS A 34 5.48 2.10 13.85
N ASN A 35 6.32 2.68 12.99
CA ASN A 35 7.52 3.45 13.39
C ASN A 35 7.18 4.64 14.31
N ARG A 36 6.08 5.37 14.02
CA ARG A 36 5.63 6.49 14.87
C ARG A 36 5.25 6.06 16.28
N CYS A 37 4.75 4.83 16.43
CA CYS A 37 4.37 4.27 17.72
C CYS A 37 5.63 3.93 18.52
N GLU A 38 6.64 3.37 17.86
CA GLU A 38 7.96 3.11 18.44
C GLU A 38 8.61 4.40 18.95
N GLU A 39 8.67 5.45 18.13
CA GLU A 39 9.19 6.77 18.51
C GLU A 39 8.49 7.34 19.75
N TYR A 40 7.15 7.27 19.79
CA TYR A 40 6.37 7.74 20.93
C TYR A 40 6.70 6.98 22.22
N TYR A 41 6.81 5.65 22.18
CA TYR A 41 7.12 4.87 23.38
C TYR A 41 8.52 5.10 23.91
N VAL A 42 9.49 5.28 23.01
CA VAL A 42 10.86 5.65 23.38
C VAL A 42 10.87 7.04 24.03
N ALA A 43 10.22 8.02 23.41
CA ALA A 43 10.14 9.39 23.94
C ALA A 43 9.42 9.46 25.30
N ALA A 44 8.34 8.69 25.45
CA ALA A 44 7.55 8.64 26.68
C ALA A 44 8.14 7.73 27.77
N LYS A 45 9.29 7.08 27.52
CA LYS A 45 9.94 6.11 28.44
C LYS A 45 8.98 5.02 28.93
N LEU A 46 8.06 4.62 28.06
CA LEU A 46 7.01 3.65 28.40
C LEU A 46 7.54 2.22 28.20
N GLY A 47 7.47 1.41 29.25
CA GLY A 47 7.87 0.00 29.18
C GLY A 47 6.94 -0.84 28.29
N LYS A 48 7.39 -2.06 27.95
CA LYS A 48 6.71 -3.03 27.06
C LYS A 48 5.22 -3.26 27.37
N ASN A 49 4.82 -3.04 28.63
CA ASN A 49 3.46 -3.24 29.12
C ASN A 49 2.48 -2.13 28.70
N ALA A 50 2.96 -0.89 28.47
CA ALA A 50 2.12 0.22 28.04
C ALA A 50 1.64 0.05 26.59
N ILE A 51 2.43 -0.64 25.77
CA ILE A 51 2.14 -0.85 24.35
C ILE A 51 0.82 -1.57 24.12
N LYS A 52 0.50 -2.59 24.92
CA LYS A 52 -0.78 -3.32 24.80
C LYS A 52 -1.99 -2.44 25.13
N LYS A 53 -1.79 -1.42 25.98
CA LYS A 53 -2.83 -0.50 26.46
C LYS A 53 -2.99 0.74 25.57
N CYS A 54 -1.88 1.27 25.05
CA CYS A 54 -1.84 2.58 24.39
C CYS A 54 -1.79 2.48 22.85
N SER A 55 -1.37 1.36 22.26
CA SER A 55 -1.19 1.29 20.80
C SER A 55 -2.51 1.16 20.05
N ARG A 56 -2.83 2.20 19.26
CA ARG A 56 -3.97 2.24 18.33
C ARG A 56 -3.63 1.62 16.96
N HIS A 57 -2.34 1.53 16.60
CA HIS A 57 -1.90 0.98 15.32
C HIS A 57 -1.43 -0.47 15.48
N ARG A 58 -2.26 -1.39 14.99
CA ARG A 58 -2.07 -2.85 15.05
C ARG A 58 -2.01 -3.48 13.66
N ALA A 59 -1.76 -2.67 12.65
CA ALA A 59 -1.70 -3.08 11.27
C ALA A 59 -0.26 -2.95 10.77
N GLN A 60 0.39 -4.07 10.45
CA GLN A 60 1.67 -4.02 9.73
C GLN A 60 1.42 -3.36 8.37
N TYR A 61 1.78 -2.09 8.27
CA TYR A 61 1.83 -1.34 7.03
C TYR A 61 3.30 -1.16 6.70
N SER A 62 3.76 -1.80 5.62
CA SER A 62 5.00 -1.38 4.96
C SER A 62 4.62 -0.68 3.65
N PRO A 63 5.03 0.57 3.45
CA PRO A 63 4.81 1.23 2.17
C PRO A 63 5.50 0.40 1.09
N VAL A 64 4.75 0.06 0.04
CA VAL A 64 5.36 -0.52 -1.16
C VAL A 64 6.28 0.54 -1.76
N ARG A 65 7.51 0.15 -2.12
CA ARG A 65 8.38 1.06 -2.86
C ARG A 65 7.69 1.40 -4.18
N SER A 66 7.55 2.69 -4.45
CA SER A 66 7.04 3.15 -5.74
C SER A 66 7.92 2.56 -6.86
N PRO A 67 7.32 2.08 -7.97
CA PRO A 67 8.09 1.60 -9.11
C PRO A 67 9.10 2.64 -9.61
N LYS A 68 10.17 2.18 -10.27
CA LYS A 68 11.19 3.07 -10.86
C LYS A 68 10.50 4.06 -11.82
N GLY A 69 10.72 5.35 -11.61
CA GLY A 69 10.12 6.42 -12.44
C GLY A 69 8.71 6.84 -12.05
N PHE A 70 8.08 6.24 -11.03
CA PHE A 70 6.73 6.65 -10.60
C PHE A 70 6.63 8.14 -10.20
N TRP A 71 7.69 8.69 -9.60
CA TRP A 71 7.79 10.09 -9.21
C TRP A 71 8.57 10.96 -10.21
N SER A 72 8.91 10.43 -11.40
CA SER A 72 9.60 11.25 -12.40
C SER A 72 8.62 12.25 -13.00
N LEU A 73 8.96 13.53 -12.93
CA LEU A 73 8.21 14.59 -13.59
C LEU A 73 8.32 14.52 -15.13
N ASN A 74 9.24 13.70 -15.64
CA ASN A 74 9.46 13.45 -17.06
C ASN A 74 8.46 12.43 -17.61
N MET A 75 7.16 12.66 -17.42
CA MET A 75 6.15 11.87 -18.13
C MET A 75 6.22 12.26 -19.61
N PRO A 76 6.36 11.29 -20.54
CA PRO A 76 6.40 11.63 -21.96
C PRO A 76 5.08 12.29 -22.36
N SER A 77 5.16 13.27 -23.26
CA SER A 77 3.95 13.92 -23.77
C SER A 77 3.03 12.89 -24.44
N THR A 78 1.73 13.13 -24.40
CA THR A 78 0.74 12.29 -25.09
C THR A 78 1.08 12.09 -26.57
N GLN A 79 1.69 13.12 -27.20
CA GLN A 79 2.17 13.10 -28.57
C GLN A 79 3.34 12.12 -28.75
N TRP A 80 4.31 12.11 -27.83
CA TRP A 80 5.43 11.17 -27.83
C TRP A 80 4.95 9.72 -27.67
N ILE A 81 4.00 9.46 -26.76
CA ILE A 81 3.44 8.12 -26.53
C ILE A 81 2.71 7.61 -27.79
N ARG A 82 1.90 8.47 -28.42
CA ARG A 82 1.14 8.12 -29.63
C ARG A 82 2.06 7.77 -30.79
N ALA A 83 3.06 8.60 -31.06
CA ALA A 83 4.02 8.36 -32.13
C ALA A 83 4.86 7.08 -31.93
N LYS A 84 5.24 6.76 -30.68
CA LYS A 84 5.86 5.48 -30.32
C LYS A 84 4.96 4.26 -30.62
N ALA A 85 3.66 4.39 -30.41
CA ALA A 85 2.69 3.32 -30.65
C ALA A 85 2.33 3.15 -32.14
N SER A 86 2.34 4.24 -32.92
CA SER A 86 2.08 4.24 -34.36
C SER A 86 3.33 3.95 -35.21
N GLY A 87 4.52 3.94 -34.62
CA GLY A 87 5.79 3.79 -35.36
C GLY A 87 6.21 5.05 -36.11
N GLU A 88 5.58 6.18 -35.82
CA GLU A 88 5.86 7.47 -36.45
C GLU A 88 7.10 8.13 -35.82
N PRO A 89 7.91 8.87 -36.62
CA PRO A 89 9.08 9.54 -36.10
C PRO A 89 8.71 10.66 -35.12
N VAL A 90 9.10 10.50 -33.86
CA VAL A 90 9.03 11.57 -32.85
C VAL A 90 10.14 12.59 -33.13
N SER A 91 9.76 13.80 -33.54
CA SER A 91 10.68 14.93 -33.68
C SER A 91 11.27 15.30 -32.31
N PRO A 92 12.60 15.34 -32.16
CA PRO A 92 13.22 15.75 -30.91
C PRO A 92 13.25 17.28 -30.87
N PHE A 93 12.20 17.89 -30.34
CA PHE A 93 12.12 19.35 -30.07
C PHE A 93 12.20 20.25 -31.32
N LYS A 94 11.09 20.91 -31.65
CA LYS A 94 11.12 22.22 -32.32
C LYS A 94 10.87 23.28 -31.25
N TRP A 95 11.82 24.21 -31.13
CA TRP A 95 11.66 25.46 -30.37
C TRP A 95 10.67 26.37 -31.10
#